data_AF-A0A970ED64-F1
#
_entry.id   AF-A0A970ED64-F1
#
_cell.length_a   1.000
_cell.length_b   1.000
_cell.length_c   1.000
_cell.angle_alpha   90.00
_cell.angle_beta   90.00
_cell.angle_gamma   90.00
#
_symmetry.space_group_name_H-M   'P 1'
#
loop_
_entity.id
_entity.type
_entity.pdbx_description
1 polymer ?
#
loop_
_entity_poly.entity_id
_entity_poly.type
_entity_poly.pdbx_seq_one_letter_code
_entity_poly.pdbx_strand_id
1 'polypeptide(L)'
;MTVEEKLAKSLTAESTELIPYLPYLFQDLWELGSSPIDILKMITKHILVSKETKVLDLACGKGAVSVNLAKELGCMVKGLILSRSLLLLQSKKHKNLVWENCVSFW
;
A
#
# COMPACT_ATOMS: atom_id res chain seq x y z
N MET A 1 -5.91 -23.15 -11.67
CA MET A 1 -5.97 -22.31 -10.45
C MET A 1 -6.59 -20.97 -10.79
N THR A 2 -7.72 -20.65 -10.17
CA THR A 2 -8.41 -19.35 -10.32
C THR A 2 -7.63 -18.22 -9.64
N VAL A 3 -8.04 -16.97 -9.85
CA VAL A 3 -7.42 -15.81 -9.18
C VAL A 3 -7.68 -15.87 -7.68
N GLU A 4 -8.87 -16.30 -7.28
CA GLU A 4 -9.30 -16.48 -5.91
C GLU A 4 -8.49 -17.56 -5.20
N GLU A 5 -8.26 -18.70 -5.84
CA GLU A 5 -7.41 -19.78 -5.29
C GLU A 5 -5.95 -19.34 -5.12
N LYS A 6 -5.42 -18.54 -6.07
CA LYS A 6 -4.08 -17.94 -5.95
C LYS A 6 -4.02 -16.97 -4.78
N LEU A 7 -5.05 -16.13 -4.62
CA LEU A 7 -5.15 -15.17 -3.53
C LEU A 7 -5.22 -15.89 -2.18
N ALA A 8 -6.09 -16.90 -2.04
CA ALA A 8 -6.20 -17.72 -0.82
C ALA A 8 -4.86 -18.34 -0.45
N LYS A 9 -4.18 -19.00 -1.41
CA LYS A 9 -2.86 -19.59 -1.17
C LYS A 9 -1.79 -18.57 -0.81
N SER A 10 -1.82 -17.35 -1.37
CA SER A 10 -0.87 -16.29 -0.99
C SER A 10 -1.02 -15.84 0.47
N LEU A 11 -2.17 -16.08 1.07
CA LEU A 11 -2.48 -15.85 2.47
C LEU A 11 -2.34 -17.12 3.32
N THR A 12 -1.79 -18.20 2.77
CA THR A 12 -1.68 -19.51 3.41
C THR A 12 -3.06 -20.10 3.79
N ALA A 13 -4.13 -19.68 3.12
CA ALA A 13 -5.45 -20.23 3.34
C ALA A 13 -5.66 -21.53 2.55
N GLU A 14 -6.30 -22.51 3.18
CA GLU A 14 -6.64 -23.79 2.56
C GLU A 14 -7.90 -23.71 1.67
N SER A 15 -8.73 -22.69 1.88
CA SER A 15 -9.96 -22.44 1.13
C SER A 15 -10.14 -20.96 0.76
N THR A 16 -11.02 -20.68 -0.19
CA THR A 16 -11.38 -19.32 -0.61
C THR A 16 -12.44 -18.66 0.29
N GLU A 17 -12.95 -19.37 1.29
CA GLU A 17 -14.05 -18.92 2.15
C GLU A 17 -13.70 -17.69 2.99
N LEU A 18 -12.41 -17.46 3.24
CA LEU A 18 -11.93 -16.28 3.96
C LEU A 18 -12.00 -15.00 3.12
N ILE A 19 -11.93 -15.11 1.78
CA ILE A 19 -11.78 -13.97 0.85
C ILE A 19 -12.88 -12.92 1.05
N PRO A 20 -14.17 -13.27 1.16
CA PRO A 20 -15.24 -12.29 1.39
C PRO A 20 -15.07 -11.46 2.67
N TYR A 21 -14.37 -12.00 3.68
CA TYR A 21 -14.19 -11.36 4.99
C TYR A 21 -12.90 -10.55 5.11
N LEU A 22 -11.94 -10.72 4.18
CA LEU A 22 -10.65 -9.99 4.20
C LEU A 22 -10.80 -8.46 4.28
N PRO A 23 -11.74 -7.80 3.56
CA PRO A 23 -11.91 -6.36 3.68
C PRO A 23 -12.26 -5.92 5.10
N TYR A 24 -13.13 -6.67 5.77
CA TYR A 24 -13.52 -6.41 7.15
C TYR A 24 -12.36 -6.67 8.11
N LEU A 25 -11.69 -7.84 8.00
CA LEU A 25 -10.57 -8.20 8.86
C LEU A 25 -9.42 -7.18 8.78
N PHE A 26 -9.13 -6.70 7.57
CA PHE A 26 -8.05 -5.76 7.39
C PHE A 26 -8.44 -4.33 7.73
N GLN A 27 -9.72 -3.97 7.90
CA GLN A 27 -10.17 -2.57 7.93
C GLN A 27 -9.43 -1.72 8.98
N ASP A 28 -9.14 -2.26 10.15
CA ASP A 28 -8.55 -1.51 11.27
C ASP A 28 -7.03 -1.41 11.17
N LEU A 29 -6.38 -2.31 10.44
CA LEU A 29 -4.94 -2.26 10.22
C LEU A 29 -4.56 -1.01 9.42
N TRP A 30 -3.49 -0.33 9.85
CA TRP A 30 -2.85 0.72 9.05
C TRP A 30 -1.81 0.11 8.12
N GLU A 31 -0.96 -0.75 8.68
CA GLU A 31 0.08 -1.48 7.97
C GLU A 31 -0.31 -2.95 7.83
N LEU A 32 -0.03 -3.53 6.67
CA LEU A 32 -0.14 -4.96 6.42
C LEU A 32 1.09 -5.36 5.61
N GLY A 33 2.01 -6.10 6.24
CA GLY A 33 3.27 -6.50 5.63
C GLY A 33 4.46 -5.64 6.09
N SER A 34 4.97 -4.78 5.21
CA SER A 34 6.23 -4.05 5.43
C SER A 34 6.10 -2.89 6.43
N SER A 35 7.11 -2.79 7.31
CA SER A 35 7.31 -1.65 8.23
C SER A 35 7.73 -0.39 7.44
N PRO A 36 6.96 0.71 7.49
CA PRO A 36 7.33 1.96 6.84
C PRO A 36 8.69 2.51 7.31
N ILE A 37 8.97 2.37 8.60
CA ILE A 37 10.23 2.82 9.21
C ILE A 37 11.42 2.07 8.63
N ASP A 38 11.32 0.75 8.47
CA ASP A 38 12.43 -0.05 7.98
C ASP A 38 12.64 0.15 6.49
N ILE A 39 11.57 0.31 5.71
CA ILE A 39 11.66 0.66 4.28
C ILE A 39 12.32 2.04 4.11
N LEU A 40 11.91 3.05 4.88
CA LEU A 40 12.51 4.38 4.87
C LEU A 40 14.02 4.32 5.19
N LYS A 41 14.39 3.59 6.26
CA LYS A 41 15.80 3.41 6.64
C LYS A 41 16.59 2.70 5.53
N MET A 42 16.02 1.66 4.91
CA MET A 42 16.69 0.96 3.82
C MET A 42 16.90 1.86 2.61
N ILE A 43 15.90 2.65 2.22
CA ILE A 43 15.99 3.56 1.07
C ILE A 43 17.04 4.63 1.36
N THR A 44 16.93 5.35 2.49
CA THR A 44 17.84 6.46 2.82
C THR A 44 19.28 6.02 3.02
N LYS A 45 19.50 4.77 3.42
CA LYS A 45 20.85 4.20 3.57
C LYS A 45 21.54 3.92 2.22
N HIS A 46 20.80 3.61 1.16
CA HIS A 46 21.39 3.09 -0.09
C HIS A 46 21.06 3.93 -1.33
N ILE A 47 20.08 4.83 -1.25
CA ILE A 47 19.58 5.60 -2.38
C ILE A 47 19.54 7.07 -1.98
N LEU A 48 20.14 7.92 -2.80
CA LEU A 48 20.02 9.37 -2.64
C LEU A 48 18.66 9.80 -3.20
N VAL A 49 17.75 10.22 -2.32
CA VAL A 49 16.39 10.62 -2.68
C VAL A 49 16.29 12.15 -2.67
N SER A 50 15.72 12.70 -3.75
CA SER A 50 15.37 14.11 -3.89
C SER A 50 13.86 14.28 -4.09
N LYS A 51 13.40 15.54 -4.08
CA LYS A 51 12.00 15.88 -4.38
C LYS A 51 11.59 15.52 -5.81
N GLU A 52 12.53 15.45 -6.76
CA GLU A 52 12.25 15.00 -8.12
C GLU A 52 12.13 13.47 -8.24
N THR A 53 12.52 12.73 -7.20
CA THR A 53 12.46 11.26 -7.20
C THR A 53 11.02 10.79 -7.30
N LYS A 54 10.78 9.82 -8.19
CA LYS A 54 9.47 9.19 -8.39
C LYS A 54 9.54 7.73 -7.96
N VAL A 55 8.77 7.37 -6.94
CA VAL A 55 8.67 6.03 -6.39
C VAL A 55 7.38 5.38 -6.87
N LEU A 56 7.47 4.10 -7.28
CA LEU A 56 6.32 3.26 -7.60
C LEU A 56 6.21 2.16 -6.55
N ASP A 57 5.13 2.18 -5.78
CA ASP A 57 4.82 1.20 -4.73
C ASP A 57 3.79 0.20 -5.28
N LEU A 58 4.24 -1.02 -5.58
CA LEU A 58 3.42 -2.08 -6.16
C LEU A 58 2.79 -2.94 -5.09
N ALA A 59 1.50 -3.22 -5.24
CA ALA A 59 0.69 -3.86 -4.20
C ALA A 59 0.79 -3.07 -2.87
N CYS A 60 0.69 -1.74 -2.96
CA CYS A 60 0.95 -0.80 -1.86
C CYS A 60 0.03 -0.98 -0.62
N GLY A 61 -0.92 -1.92 -0.69
CA GLY A 61 -1.81 -2.27 0.39
C GLY A 61 -2.61 -1.07 0.83
N LYS A 62 -2.24 -0.55 2.01
CA LYS A 62 -2.83 0.66 2.56
C LYS A 62 -2.10 1.98 2.37
N GLY A 63 -1.06 1.95 1.57
CA GLY A 63 -0.21 3.09 1.32
C GLY A 63 0.54 3.55 2.57
N ALA A 64 0.63 2.76 3.64
CA ALA A 64 1.33 3.16 4.86
C ALA A 64 2.80 3.50 4.58
N VAL A 65 3.48 2.64 3.81
CA VAL A 65 4.84 2.88 3.30
C VAL A 65 4.86 4.09 2.38
N SER A 66 4.00 4.12 1.36
CA SER A 66 3.91 5.23 0.40
C SER A 66 3.75 6.61 1.06
N VAL A 67 2.83 6.72 2.01
CA VAL A 67 2.55 7.95 2.77
C VAL A 67 3.74 8.34 3.62
N ASN A 68 4.36 7.38 4.31
CA ASN A 68 5.55 7.65 5.12
C ASN A 68 6.72 8.15 4.25
N LEU A 69 6.99 7.50 3.12
CA LEU A 69 8.05 7.92 2.20
C LEU A 69 7.81 9.32 1.64
N ALA A 70 6.61 9.61 1.16
CA ALA A 70 6.27 10.94 0.64
C ALA A 70 6.43 12.02 1.72
N LYS A 71 6.00 11.73 2.95
CA LYS A 71 6.09 12.67 4.08
C LYS A 71 7.53 12.93 4.52
N GLU A 72 8.33 11.88 4.68
CA GLU A 72 9.68 11.97 5.24
C GLU A 72 10.73 12.41 4.20
N LEU A 73 10.53 12.08 2.92
CA LEU A 73 11.50 12.36 1.86
C LEU A 73 11.07 13.50 0.92
N GLY A 74 9.80 13.91 0.95
CA GLY A 74 9.25 14.93 0.06
C GLY A 74 9.27 14.52 -1.42
N CYS A 75 9.39 13.22 -1.71
CA CYS A 75 9.39 12.66 -3.06
C CYS A 75 7.98 12.29 -3.52
N MET A 76 7.81 12.09 -4.83
CA MET A 76 6.53 11.65 -5.41
C MET A 76 6.39 10.13 -5.31
N VAL A 77 5.26 9.64 -4.79
CA VAL A 77 5.03 8.19 -4.63
C VAL A 77 3.71 7.78 -5.25
N LYS A 78 3.74 6.90 -6.25
CA LYS A 78 2.54 6.31 -6.85
C LYS A 78 2.31 4.91 -6.31
N GLY A 79 1.16 4.68 -5.67
CA GLY A 79 0.73 3.36 -5.24
C GLY A 79 -0.15 2.67 -6.28
N LEU A 80 0.12 1.39 -6.58
CA LEU A 80 -0.74 0.53 -7.40
C LEU A 80 -1.22 -0.67 -6.59
N ILE A 81 -2.50 -1.00 -6.71
CA ILE A 81 -3.10 -2.17 -6.07
C ILE A 81 -4.09 -2.87 -6.99
N LEU A 82 -4.10 -4.20 -6.94
CA LEU A 82 -4.90 -5.03 -7.84
C LEU A 82 -6.36 -5.19 -7.38
N SER A 83 -6.64 -5.05 -6.08
CA SER A 83 -7.97 -5.33 -5.52
C SER A 83 -8.82 -4.06 -5.39
N ARG A 84 -9.99 -4.06 -6.05
CA ARG A 84 -10.96 -2.96 -5.98
C ARG A 84 -11.58 -2.80 -4.58
N SER A 85 -11.82 -3.88 -3.84
CA SER A 85 -12.37 -3.78 -2.48
C SER A 85 -11.37 -3.14 -1.52
N LEU A 86 -10.07 -3.47 -1.65
CA LEU A 86 -9.00 -2.84 -0.89
C LEU A 86 -8.80 -1.37 -1.30
N LEU A 87 -8.91 -1.05 -2.59
CA LEU A 87 -8.87 0.34 -3.08
C LEU A 87 -9.96 1.22 -2.45
N LEU A 88 -11.16 0.68 -2.23
CA LEU A 88 -12.23 1.42 -1.55
C LEU A 88 -11.94 1.65 -0.05
N LEU A 89 -11.29 0.70 0.62
CA LEU A 89 -10.82 0.91 2.00
C LEU A 89 -9.74 1.98 2.08
N GLN A 90 -8.90 2.11 1.04
CA GLN A 90 -7.93 3.19 0.91
C GLN A 90 -8.60 4.55 0.89
N SER A 91 -9.49 4.76 -0.07
CA SER A 91 -10.10 6.08 -0.24
C SER A 91 -10.83 6.54 1.03
N LYS A 92 -11.43 5.62 1.80
CA LYS A 92 -12.08 5.94 3.08
C LYS A 92 -11.10 6.40 4.16
N LYS A 93 -9.94 5.75 4.32
CA LYS A 93 -8.95 6.14 5.33
C LYS A 93 -8.22 7.45 4.99
N HIS A 94 -8.11 7.76 3.70
CA HIS A 94 -7.26 8.85 3.21
C HIS A 94 -8.00 10.17 2.89
N LYS A 95 -9.32 10.26 3.15
CA LYS A 95 -10.13 11.48 2.92
C LYS A 95 -9.71 12.72 3.72
N ASN A 96 -8.91 12.56 4.78
CA ASN A 96 -8.50 13.66 5.68
C ASN A 96 -7.02 14.06 5.58
N LEU A 97 -6.26 13.49 4.64
CA LEU A 97 -4.85 13.82 4.41
C LEU A 97 -4.74 14.58 3.10
N VAL A 98 -4.24 15.82 3.14
CA VAL A 98 -4.10 16.71 1.98
C VAL A 98 -3.10 16.10 0.98
N TRP A 99 -3.61 15.72 -0.21
CA TRP A 99 -2.87 15.02 -1.28
C TRP A 99 -2.40 15.95 -2.41
N GLU A 100 -2.15 17.23 -2.16
CA GLU A 100 -1.95 18.19 -3.25
C GLU A 100 -0.69 17.96 -4.12
N ASN A 101 0.21 17.02 -3.79
CA ASN A 101 1.44 16.85 -4.59
C ASN A 101 1.93 15.43 -4.91
N CYS A 102 1.30 14.31 -4.51
CA CYS A 102 2.03 13.02 -4.59
C CYS A 102 1.35 11.75 -5.13
N VAL A 103 0.03 11.65 -5.32
CA VAL A 103 -0.55 10.43 -5.94
C VAL A 103 -1.41 10.79 -7.13
N SER A 104 -0.79 10.82 -8.31
CA SER A 104 -1.52 10.89 -9.58
C SER A 104 -2.07 9.51 -9.94
N PHE A 105 -3.37 9.35 -9.79
CA PHE A 105 -4.13 8.29 -10.44
C PHE A 105 -4.44 8.75 -11.86
N TRP A 106 -3.78 8.14 -12.84
CA TRP A 106 -4.21 8.19 -14.25
C TRP A 106 -5.13 7.00 -14.48
#